data_AF-A0A1I6QLY6-F1
#
_entry.id   AF-A0A1I6QLY6-F1
#
_cell.length_a   1.000
_cell.length_b   1.000
_cell.length_c   1.000
_cell.angle_alpha   90.00
_cell.angle_beta   90.00
_cell.angle_gamma   90.00
#
_symmetry.space_group_name_H-M   'P 1'
#
loop_
_entity.id
_entity.type
_entity.pdbx_description
1 polymer ?
#
loop_
_entity_poly.entity_id
_entity_poly.type
_entity_poly.pdbx_seq_one_letter_code
_entity_poly.pdbx_strand_id
1 'polypeptide(L)'
;MPFIPRRVPFSQSLQRQLAGAKGEIAAVLFVSQSQRSIPKPQMSLTLRGGSQLSVAYNLIVQQLFTSSTILARQFALGKNRNQIRKASTLPRWASLPIREARQATGAAIQDPLTPKWALFHLNRAYTVLTNLIDR
;
A
#
# COMPACT_ATOMS: atom_id res chain seq x y z
N MET A 1 -6.88 -33.51 -10.11
CA MET A 1 -7.45 -32.19 -9.74
C MET A 1 -6.34 -31.15 -9.81
N PRO A 2 -6.58 -29.93 -10.32
CA PRO A 2 -5.56 -28.88 -10.34
C PRO A 2 -5.24 -28.40 -8.91
N PHE A 3 -3.94 -28.31 -8.59
CA PHE A 3 -3.48 -27.77 -7.30
C PHE A 3 -3.66 -26.24 -7.29
N ILE A 4 -4.77 -25.76 -6.74
CA ILE A 4 -4.97 -24.33 -6.52
C ILE A 4 -4.13 -23.93 -5.28
N PRO A 5 -3.06 -23.13 -5.42
CA PRO A 5 -2.25 -22.75 -4.28
C PRO A 5 -3.09 -21.96 -3.27
N ARG A 6 -3.22 -22.50 -2.05
CA ARG A 6 -4.02 -21.90 -0.97
C ARG A 6 -3.39 -20.58 -0.51
N ARG A 7 -3.84 -19.46 -1.10
CA ARG A 7 -3.49 -18.12 -0.62
C ARG A 7 -4.09 -17.92 0.78
N VAL A 8 -3.24 -17.56 1.73
CA VAL A 8 -3.64 -17.21 3.11
C VAL A 8 -3.91 -15.70 3.17
N PRO A 9 -5.04 -15.26 3.77
CA PRO A 9 -5.33 -13.84 3.94
C PRO A 9 -4.43 -13.21 5.00
N PHE A 10 -4.27 -11.89 4.97
CA PHE A 10 -3.53 -11.15 5.98
C PHE A 10 -4.22 -11.22 7.35
N SER A 11 -3.43 -11.17 8.41
CA SER A 11 -3.91 -10.88 9.76
C SER A 11 -4.36 -9.43 9.89
N GLN A 12 -5.17 -9.15 10.92
CA GLN A 12 -5.72 -7.81 11.16
C GLN A 12 -4.64 -6.77 11.46
N SER A 13 -3.50 -7.17 12.04
CA SER A 13 -2.32 -6.31 12.23
C SER A 13 -1.68 -5.91 10.90
N LEU A 14 -1.40 -6.87 10.01
CA LEU A 14 -0.88 -6.58 8.66
C LEU A 14 -1.83 -5.70 7.84
N GLN A 15 -3.15 -5.98 7.90
CA GLN A 15 -4.16 -5.15 7.23
C GLN A 15 -4.15 -3.71 7.74
N ARG A 16 -4.06 -3.50 9.06
CA ARG A 16 -3.96 -2.16 9.67
C ARG A 16 -2.67 -1.44 9.25
N GLN A 17 -1.54 -2.13 9.23
CA GLN A 17 -0.26 -1.57 8.78
C GLN A 17 -0.32 -1.11 7.32
N LEU A 18 -0.78 -1.98 6.41
CA LEU A 18 -0.96 -1.62 5.00
C LEU A 18 -1.99 -0.51 4.80
N ALA A 19 -3.09 -0.50 5.55
CA ALA A 19 -4.07 0.59 5.51
C ALA A 19 -3.47 1.93 6.00
N GLY A 20 -2.57 1.90 6.98
CA GLY A 20 -1.80 3.06 7.43
C GLY A 20 -0.90 3.61 6.32
N ALA A 21 -0.04 2.76 5.73
CA ALA A 21 0.81 3.16 4.60
C ALA A 21 0.01 3.70 3.40
N LYS A 22 -1.14 3.08 3.10
CA LYS A 22 -2.11 3.56 2.11
C LYS A 22 -2.63 4.97 2.42
N GLY A 23 -2.95 5.24 3.69
CA GLY A 23 -3.47 6.53 4.15
C GLY A 23 -2.44 7.66 4.01
N GLU A 24 -1.19 7.40 4.40
CA GLU A 24 -0.08 8.36 4.26
C GLU A 24 0.19 8.71 2.78
N ILE A 25 0.21 7.71 1.88
CA ILE A 25 0.35 7.95 0.43
C ILE A 25 -0.87 8.70 -0.14
N ALA A 26 -2.08 8.37 0.33
CA ALA A 26 -3.31 9.05 -0.09
C ALA A 26 -3.32 10.54 0.27
N ALA A 27 -2.82 10.91 1.45
CA ALA A 27 -2.72 12.31 1.88
C ALA A 27 -1.85 13.12 0.91
N VAL A 28 -0.70 12.59 0.50
CA VAL A 28 0.20 13.23 -0.48
C VAL A 28 -0.46 13.35 -1.85
N LEU A 29 -1.12 12.30 -2.33
CA LEU A 29 -1.84 12.32 -3.61
C LEU A 29 -3.00 13.32 -3.61
N PHE A 30 -3.79 13.38 -2.53
CA PHE A 30 -4.92 14.30 -2.39
C PHE A 30 -4.47 15.76 -2.42
N VAL A 31 -3.46 16.13 -1.62
CA VAL A 31 -2.90 17.50 -1.62
C VAL A 31 -2.27 17.85 -2.98
N SER A 32 -1.61 16.90 -3.64
CA SER A 32 -1.06 17.11 -4.99
C SER A 32 -2.16 17.37 -6.03
N GLN A 33 -3.31 16.71 -5.90
CA GLN A 33 -4.45 16.87 -6.80
C GLN A 33 -5.18 18.20 -6.54
N SER A 34 -5.43 18.57 -5.28
CA SER A 34 -6.10 19.83 -4.95
C SER A 34 -5.26 21.07 -5.29
N GLN A 35 -3.93 20.98 -5.22
CA GLN A 35 -3.03 22.05 -5.69
C GLN A 35 -3.06 22.24 -7.21
N ARG A 36 -3.33 21.20 -8.00
CA ARG A 36 -3.47 21.33 -9.48
C ARG A 36 -4.71 22.11 -9.90
N SER A 37 -5.77 22.11 -9.09
CA SER A 37 -6.98 22.91 -9.32
C SER A 37 -6.81 24.41 -8.99
N ILE A 38 -5.66 24.83 -8.46
CA ILE A 38 -5.38 26.24 -8.13
C ILE A 38 -4.54 26.86 -9.25
N PRO A 39 -4.98 27.96 -9.91
CA PRO A 39 -4.31 28.49 -11.11
C PRO A 39 -2.91 29.10 -10.89
N LYS A 40 -2.48 29.35 -9.64
CA LYS A 40 -1.10 29.72 -9.29
C LYS A 40 -0.65 29.05 -7.97
N PRO A 41 -0.17 27.79 -8.02
CA PRO A 41 0.25 27.08 -6.81
C PRO A 41 1.73 27.33 -6.51
N GLN A 42 2.04 28.13 -5.48
CA GLN A 42 3.42 28.41 -5.02
C GLN A 42 4.16 27.19 -4.43
N MET A 43 3.49 26.05 -4.23
CA MET A 43 4.07 24.82 -3.68
C MET A 43 3.55 23.55 -4.38
N SER A 44 3.35 23.60 -5.70
CA SER A 44 2.91 22.41 -6.45
C SER A 44 3.96 21.31 -6.42
N LEU A 45 3.51 20.09 -6.12
CA LEU A 45 4.32 18.89 -6.34
C LEU A 45 4.55 18.77 -7.86
N THR A 46 5.79 18.94 -8.33
CA THR A 46 6.10 18.94 -9.77
C THR A 46 6.28 17.50 -10.23
N LEU A 47 5.15 16.89 -10.63
CA LEU A 47 4.95 15.45 -10.62
C LEU A 47 5.69 14.68 -11.73
N ARG A 48 7.01 14.46 -11.57
CA ARG A 48 7.66 13.23 -12.07
C ARG A 48 7.33 12.05 -11.15
N GLY A 49 7.48 12.20 -9.83
CA GLY A 49 7.11 11.18 -8.83
C GLY A 49 5.61 10.85 -8.67
N GLY A 50 4.69 11.62 -9.25
CA GLY A 50 3.23 11.41 -9.08
C GLY A 50 2.70 10.09 -9.63
N SER A 51 3.29 9.62 -10.73
CA SER A 51 3.02 8.30 -11.30
C SER A 51 3.42 7.20 -10.31
N GLN A 52 4.61 7.32 -9.72
CA GLN A 52 5.15 6.35 -8.76
C GLN A 52 4.30 6.24 -7.49
N LEU A 53 3.88 7.37 -6.91
CA LEU A 53 2.97 7.35 -5.75
C LEU A 53 1.60 6.75 -6.07
N SER A 54 1.08 6.99 -7.28
CA SER A 54 -0.18 6.39 -7.73
C SER A 54 -0.05 4.88 -7.92
N VAL A 55 1.08 4.40 -8.47
CA VAL A 55 1.43 2.97 -8.57
C VAL A 55 1.52 2.34 -7.17
N ALA A 56 2.27 2.94 -6.25
CA ALA A 56 2.40 2.45 -4.87
C ALA A 56 1.03 2.35 -4.17
N TYR A 57 0.19 3.38 -4.30
CA TYR A 57 -1.18 3.38 -3.77
C TYR A 57 -2.03 2.23 -4.34
N ASN A 58 -2.03 2.07 -5.66
CA ASN A 58 -2.82 1.04 -6.35
C ASN A 58 -2.38 -0.38 -5.98
N LEU A 59 -1.06 -0.63 -5.87
CA LEU A 59 -0.52 -1.92 -5.45
C LEU A 59 -0.98 -2.29 -4.01
N ILE A 60 -0.92 -1.33 -3.07
CA ILE A 60 -1.37 -1.54 -1.69
C ILE A 60 -2.89 -1.78 -1.63
N VAL A 61 -3.69 -1.01 -2.38
CA VAL A 61 -5.14 -1.22 -2.52
C VAL A 61 -5.44 -2.62 -3.05
N GLN A 62 -4.74 -3.06 -4.10
CA GLN A 62 -4.92 -4.38 -4.71
C GLN A 62 -4.59 -5.52 -3.72
N GLN A 63 -3.55 -5.37 -2.88
CA GLN A 63 -3.21 -6.38 -1.87
C GLN A 63 -4.27 -6.47 -0.76
N LEU A 64 -4.77 -5.32 -0.28
CA LEU A 64 -5.86 -5.27 0.69
C LEU A 64 -7.14 -5.89 0.13
N PHE A 65 -7.51 -5.54 -1.11
CA PHE A 65 -8.66 -6.13 -1.79
C PHE A 65 -8.51 -7.65 -1.96
N THR A 66 -7.35 -8.11 -2.47
CA THR A 66 -7.07 -9.54 -2.65
C THR A 66 -7.17 -10.31 -1.33
N SER A 67 -6.65 -9.76 -0.23
CA SER A 67 -6.80 -10.35 1.10
C SER A 67 -8.28 -10.45 1.54
N SER A 68 -9.09 -9.43 1.24
CA SER A 68 -10.52 -9.44 1.55
C SER A 68 -11.29 -10.45 0.69
N THR A 69 -10.98 -10.57 -0.60
CA THR A 69 -11.55 -11.61 -1.48
C THR A 69 -11.21 -13.02 -0.97
N ILE A 70 -9.98 -13.24 -0.49
CA ILE A 70 -9.57 -14.53 0.10
C ILE A 70 -10.41 -14.83 1.36
N LEU A 71 -10.62 -13.84 2.25
CA LEU A 71 -11.49 -14.00 3.42
C LEU A 71 -12.93 -14.33 3.03
N ALA A 72 -13.52 -13.56 2.13
CA ALA A 72 -14.89 -13.76 1.64
C ALA A 72 -15.09 -15.17 1.06
N ARG A 73 -14.13 -15.68 0.29
CA ARG A 73 -14.16 -17.07 -0.21
C ARG A 73 -14.11 -18.12 0.89
N GLN A 74 -13.41 -17.89 2.01
CA GLN A 74 -13.43 -18.84 3.13
C GLN A 74 -14.76 -18.81 3.89
N PHE A 75 -15.38 -17.64 4.05
CA PHE A 75 -16.73 -17.53 4.62
C PHE A 75 -17.80 -18.21 3.74
N ALA A 76 -17.72 -18.05 2.42
CA ALA A 76 -18.59 -18.74 1.47
C ALA A 76 -18.44 -20.28 1.49
N LEU A 77 -17.30 -20.79 1.98
CA LEU A 77 -17.06 -22.21 2.24
C LEU A 77 -17.50 -22.63 3.67
N GLY A 78 -18.35 -21.85 4.34
CA GLY A 78 -18.92 -22.15 5.65
C GLY A 78 -17.96 -22.00 6.84
N LYS A 79 -16.78 -21.39 6.67
CA LYS A 79 -15.80 -21.28 7.77
C LYS A 79 -16.03 -20.05 8.64
N ASN A 80 -16.02 -20.27 9.95
CA ASN A 80 -16.05 -19.21 10.95
C ASN A 80 -14.72 -18.43 11.01
N ARG A 81 -14.78 -17.16 11.44
CA ARG A 81 -13.62 -16.23 11.48
C ARG A 81 -12.39 -16.78 12.22
N ASN A 82 -12.61 -17.69 13.18
CA ASN A 82 -11.56 -18.31 14.00
C ASN A 82 -10.94 -19.55 13.34
N GLN A 83 -11.65 -20.21 12.43
CA GLN A 83 -11.18 -21.37 11.65
C GLN A 83 -10.33 -20.94 10.43
N ILE A 84 -10.38 -19.67 10.05
CA ILE A 84 -9.61 -19.12 8.94
C ILE A 84 -8.20 -18.77 9.44
N ARG A 85 -7.22 -19.60 9.05
CA ARG A 85 -5.79 -19.29 9.21
C ARG A 85 -5.48 -17.96 8.51
N LYS A 86 -4.78 -17.06 9.22
CA LYS A 86 -4.33 -15.75 8.72
C LYS A 86 -2.80 -15.69 8.78
N ALA A 87 -2.19 -14.93 7.88
CA ALA A 87 -0.75 -14.74 7.86
C ALA A 87 -0.35 -13.64 8.86
N SER A 88 0.59 -13.95 9.76
CA SER A 88 1.22 -12.98 10.68
C SER A 88 2.35 -12.19 10.00
N THR A 89 3.06 -12.82 9.07
CA THR A 89 4.08 -12.23 8.19
C THR A 89 3.57 -12.09 6.76
N LEU A 90 4.33 -11.39 5.90
CA LEU A 90 3.94 -11.08 4.52
C LEU A 90 3.88 -12.36 3.64
N PRO A 91 2.70 -12.75 3.10
CA PRO A 91 2.62 -13.90 2.21
C PRO A 91 3.41 -13.71 0.91
N ARG A 92 4.02 -14.79 0.40
CA ARG A 92 4.77 -14.79 -0.87
C ARG A 92 3.99 -14.21 -2.06
N TRP A 93 2.67 -14.38 -2.11
CA TRP A 93 1.84 -13.84 -3.19
C TRP A 93 1.69 -12.31 -3.18
N ALA A 94 1.96 -11.68 -2.03
CA ALA A 94 1.87 -10.23 -1.82
C ALA A 94 3.26 -9.56 -1.69
N SER A 95 4.35 -10.34 -1.64
CA SER A 95 5.68 -9.81 -1.36
C SER A 95 6.21 -8.90 -2.47
N LEU A 96 6.04 -9.29 -3.75
CA LEU A 96 6.49 -8.51 -4.89
C LEU A 96 5.73 -7.16 -5.01
N PRO A 97 4.38 -7.10 -5.03
CA PRO A 97 3.65 -5.83 -5.06
C PRO A 97 3.99 -4.85 -3.93
N ILE A 98 4.30 -5.36 -2.74
CA ILE A 98 4.67 -4.51 -1.59
C ILE A 98 6.13 -4.04 -1.69
N ARG A 99 7.03 -4.84 -2.26
CA ARG A 99 8.40 -4.41 -2.61
C ARG A 99 8.41 -3.33 -3.69
N GLU A 100 7.58 -3.47 -4.72
CA GLU A 100 7.38 -2.47 -5.76
C GLU A 100 6.78 -1.17 -5.19
N ALA A 101 5.76 -1.27 -4.33
CA ALA A 101 5.20 -0.12 -3.64
C ALA A 101 6.24 0.58 -2.73
N ARG A 102 7.12 -0.16 -2.05
CA ARG A 102 8.25 0.40 -1.29
C ARG A 102 9.21 1.14 -2.21
N GLN A 103 9.62 0.53 -3.33
CA GLN A 103 10.54 1.13 -4.29
C GLN A 103 9.97 2.43 -4.88
N ALA A 104 8.71 2.42 -5.31
CA ALA A 104 8.05 3.60 -5.86
C ALA A 104 7.87 4.73 -4.80
N THR A 105 7.61 4.37 -3.54
CA THR A 105 7.60 5.34 -2.42
C THR A 105 8.99 5.90 -2.15
N GLY A 106 10.03 5.06 -2.18
CA GLY A 106 11.43 5.47 -1.99
C GLY A 106 11.95 6.38 -3.10
N ALA A 107 11.62 6.09 -4.36
CA ALA A 107 11.94 6.94 -5.50
C ALA A 107 11.29 8.33 -5.37
N ALA A 108 10.04 8.40 -4.92
CA ALA A 108 9.37 9.68 -4.64
C ALA A 108 10.00 10.45 -3.45
N ILE A 109 10.58 9.78 -2.45
CA ILE A 109 11.34 10.44 -1.37
C ILE A 109 12.67 11.01 -1.88
N GLN A 110 13.31 10.33 -2.85
CA GLN A 110 14.59 10.71 -3.43
C GLN A 110 14.48 11.77 -4.54
N ASP A 111 13.29 12.02 -5.09
CA ASP A 111 13.03 13.06 -6.09
C ASP A 111 13.28 14.46 -5.47
N PRO A 112 14.25 15.26 -5.97
CA PRO A 112 14.52 16.61 -5.46
C PRO A 112 13.33 17.58 -5.56
N LEU A 113 12.35 17.27 -6.41
CA LEU A 113 11.12 18.05 -6.59
C LEU A 113 10.04 17.72 -5.56
N THR A 114 10.26 16.73 -4.69
CA THR A 114 9.31 16.38 -3.63
C THR A 114 9.35 17.42 -2.50
N PRO A 115 8.23 18.13 -2.22
CA PRO A 115 8.20 19.19 -1.25
C PRO A 115 8.30 18.65 0.18
N LYS A 116 8.90 19.44 1.08
CA LYS A 116 9.19 19.04 2.47
C LYS A 116 7.96 18.55 3.26
N TRP A 117 6.77 19.07 2.97
CA TRP A 117 5.53 18.63 3.62
C TRP A 117 5.16 17.17 3.27
N ALA A 118 5.45 16.73 2.04
CA ALA A 118 5.17 15.37 1.58
C ALA A 118 6.14 14.35 2.19
N LEU A 119 7.41 14.74 2.40
CA LEU A 119 8.45 13.86 2.94
C LEU A 119 8.06 13.24 4.29
N PHE A 120 7.35 13.94 5.17
CA PHE A 120 6.88 13.38 6.44
C PHE A 120 5.98 12.15 6.25
N HIS A 121 4.95 12.28 5.41
CA HIS A 121 4.01 11.21 5.09
C HIS A 121 4.69 10.07 4.32
N LEU A 122 5.52 10.40 3.32
CA LEU A 122 6.21 9.38 2.52
C LEU A 122 7.20 8.56 3.35
N ASN A 123 7.97 9.18 4.25
CA ASN A 123 8.89 8.46 5.15
C ASN A 123 8.14 7.52 6.11
N ARG A 124 6.95 7.92 6.61
CA ARG A 124 6.09 7.04 7.43
C ARG A 124 5.59 5.84 6.62
N ALA A 125 5.07 6.07 5.41
CA ALA A 125 4.65 5.00 4.51
C ALA A 125 5.80 4.03 4.19
N TYR A 126 6.97 4.57 3.82
CA TYR A 126 8.17 3.80 3.49
C TYR A 126 8.66 2.96 4.67
N THR A 127 8.67 3.51 5.88
CA THR A 127 9.03 2.79 7.11
C THR A 127 8.09 1.60 7.36
N VAL A 128 6.77 1.81 7.20
CA VAL A 128 5.79 0.73 7.37
C VAL A 128 5.97 -0.36 6.29
N LEU A 129 6.18 0.01 5.03
CA LEU A 129 6.40 -0.95 3.94
C LEU A 129 7.70 -1.74 4.11
N THR A 130 8.76 -1.10 4.61
CA THR A 130 10.05 -1.74 4.93
C THR A 130 9.88 -2.76 6.06
N ASN A 131 9.27 -2.35 7.18
CA ASN A 131 8.95 -3.21 8.31
C ASN A 131 8.01 -4.39 7.97
N LEU A 132 7.29 -4.34 6.85
CA LEU A 132 6.46 -5.44 6.35
C LEU A 132 7.23 -6.46 5.49
N ILE A 133 8.36 -6.07 4.90
CA ILE A 133 9.17 -6.90 4.01
C ILE A 133 10.27 -7.63 4.78
N ASP A 134 10.81 -7.01 5.82
CA ASP A 134 11.99 -7.47 6.55
C ASP A 134 11.62 -8.28 7.82
N ARG A 135 10.38 -8.82 7.87
CA ARG A 135 9.79 -9.67 8.94
C ARG A 135 9.41 -11.07 8.44
#